data_AF-A0A5F9CZH2-F1
#
_entry.id   AF-A0A5F9CZH2-F1
#
_cell.length_a   1.000
_cell.length_b   1.000
_cell.length_c   1.000
_cell.angle_alpha   90.00
_cell.angle_beta   90.00
_cell.angle_gamma   90.00
#
_symmetry.space_group_name_H-M   'P 1'
#
loop_
_entity.id
_entity.type
_entity.pdbx_description
1 polymer ?
#
loop_
_entity_poly.entity_id
_entity_poly.type
_entity_poly.pdbx_seq_one_letter_code
_entity_poly.pdbx_strand_id
1 'polypeptide(L)'
;MVPSELAARLNCAEYKNWVKAGHCLLLLRSCLQGFVGQEVLSFHRGLLAAAPSLGPRATCRGGSRCTPRARQVIKCRNEIMHSSEMKVSSTWLRDFQVKIQNFLSEFKNIPEIVAAHSRLEQLLTSDWAVYVPVEDQPDGCECDTQTYLSANQVNEIEMELLKEKLQELYLQAEEQDVSPEEVNEKHRDLCVSEQSQVRRRG
;
A
#
# COMPACT_ATOMS: atom_id res chain seq x y z
N MET A 1 11.95 -9.95 24.82
CA MET A 1 12.53 -10.65 23.65
C MET A 1 14.00 -10.84 23.91
N VAL A 2 14.52 -12.04 23.71
CA VAL A 2 15.95 -12.32 23.92
C VAL A 2 16.75 -11.65 22.78
N PRO A 3 17.92 -11.02 23.02
CA PRO A 3 18.70 -10.35 21.97
C PRO A 3 18.99 -11.25 20.75
N SER A 4 19.16 -12.55 20.96
CA SER A 4 19.34 -13.55 19.90
C SER A 4 18.11 -13.74 19.02
N GLU A 5 16.91 -13.73 19.60
CA GLU A 5 15.64 -13.84 18.89
C GLU A 5 15.36 -12.59 18.04
N LEU A 6 15.66 -11.41 18.60
CA LEU A 6 15.58 -10.14 17.87
C LEU A 6 16.55 -10.13 16.69
N ALA A 7 17.80 -10.52 16.91
CA ALA A 7 18.82 -10.58 15.86
C ALA A 7 18.44 -11.57 14.74
N ALA A 8 17.89 -12.73 15.10
CA ALA A 8 17.42 -13.72 14.14
C ALA A 8 16.27 -13.20 13.27
N ARG A 9 15.31 -12.49 13.88
CA ARG A 9 14.19 -11.87 13.16
C ARG A 9 14.67 -10.76 12.24
N LEU A 10 15.44 -9.81 12.76
CA LEU A 10 15.94 -8.66 11.99
C LEU A 10 16.89 -9.05 10.86
N ASN A 11 17.55 -10.21 10.95
CA ASN A 11 18.42 -10.72 9.89
C ASN A 11 17.78 -11.82 9.03
N CYS A 12 16.53 -12.20 9.29
CA CYS A 12 15.78 -13.07 8.39
C CYS A 12 15.58 -12.38 7.04
N ALA A 13 16.03 -13.02 5.96
CA ALA A 13 16.00 -12.43 4.61
C ALA A 13 14.58 -12.04 4.19
N GLU A 14 13.61 -12.93 4.40
CA GLU A 14 12.24 -12.70 3.95
C GLU A 14 11.53 -11.60 4.73
N TYR A 15 11.83 -11.48 6.03
CA TYR A 15 11.33 -10.41 6.87
C TYR A 15 11.96 -9.07 6.46
N LYS A 16 13.29 -9.01 6.24
CA LYS A 16 13.96 -7.80 5.72
C LYS A 16 13.37 -7.37 4.39
N ASN A 17 13.08 -8.32 3.49
CA ASN A 17 12.46 -8.01 2.21
C ASN A 17 11.07 -7.39 2.40
N TRP A 18 10.28 -7.89 3.35
CA TRP A 18 8.95 -7.35 3.66
C TRP A 18 9.05 -5.92 4.19
N VAL A 19 9.96 -5.65 5.13
CA VAL A 19 10.21 -4.29 5.65
C VAL A 19 10.69 -3.35 4.53
N LYS A 20 11.65 -3.77 3.70
CA LYS A 20 12.15 -2.97 2.56
C LYS A 20 11.01 -2.60 1.61
N ALA A 21 10.24 -3.59 1.18
CA ALA A 21 9.17 -3.36 0.22
C ALA A 21 8.06 -2.49 0.82
N GLY A 22 7.71 -2.71 2.09
CA GLY A 22 6.77 -1.86 2.83
C GLY A 22 7.26 -0.41 2.95
N HIS A 23 8.53 -0.19 3.34
CA HIS A 23 9.09 1.15 3.43
C HIS A 23 9.12 1.87 2.08
N CYS A 24 9.45 1.14 1.01
CA CYS A 24 9.38 1.66 -0.35
C CYS A 24 7.96 2.18 -0.69
N LEU A 25 6.92 1.42 -0.34
CA LEU A 25 5.53 1.82 -0.59
C LEU A 25 5.13 3.03 0.26
N LEU A 26 5.55 3.10 1.53
CA LEU A 26 5.31 4.26 2.39
C LEU A 26 5.93 5.53 1.81
N LEU A 27 7.18 5.45 1.34
CA LEU A 27 7.86 6.57 0.69
C LEU A 27 7.17 6.98 -0.61
N LEU A 28 6.77 6.01 -1.46
CA LEU A 28 6.02 6.27 -2.69
C LEU A 28 4.68 6.96 -2.38
N ARG A 29 3.94 6.50 -1.36
CA ARG A 29 2.69 7.13 -0.91
C ARG A 29 2.94 8.60 -0.57
N SER A 30 3.95 8.88 0.25
CA SER A 30 4.28 10.26 0.65
C SER A 30 4.64 11.15 -0.54
N CYS A 31 5.39 10.63 -1.53
CA CYS A 31 5.74 11.39 -2.74
C CYS A 31 4.53 11.69 -3.62
N LEU A 32 3.56 10.78 -3.67
CA LEU A 32 2.40 10.91 -4.55
C LEU A 32 1.22 11.64 -3.91
N GLN A 33 1.17 11.76 -2.58
CA GLN A 33 0.02 12.29 -1.87
C GLN A 33 -0.36 13.71 -2.35
N GLY A 34 0.63 14.60 -2.51
CA GLY A 34 0.41 15.95 -3.03
C GLY A 34 -0.10 15.95 -4.47
N PHE A 35 0.54 15.17 -5.34
CA PHE A 35 0.14 15.03 -6.74
C PHE A 35 -1.28 14.48 -6.88
N VAL A 36 -1.62 13.39 -6.19
CA VAL A 36 -2.95 12.77 -6.24
C VAL A 36 -4.01 13.75 -5.72
N GLY A 37 -3.73 14.46 -4.63
CA GLY A 37 -4.64 15.50 -4.12
C GLY A 37 -4.92 16.59 -5.16
N GLN A 38 -3.87 17.07 -5.84
CA GLN A 38 -3.99 18.09 -6.87
C GLN A 38 -4.74 17.59 -8.11
N GLU A 39 -4.47 16.36 -8.56
CA GLU A 39 -5.16 15.74 -9.71
C GLU A 39 -6.65 15.55 -9.42
N VAL A 40 -7.01 15.12 -8.20
CA VAL A 40 -8.40 15.00 -7.76
C VAL A 40 -9.09 16.37 -7.78
N LEU A 41 -8.45 17.42 -7.26
CA LEU A 41 -8.99 18.78 -7.30
C LEU A 41 -9.14 19.30 -8.73
N SER A 42 -8.14 19.07 -9.59
CA SER A 42 -8.15 19.46 -11.00
C SER A 42 -9.29 18.77 -11.75
N PHE A 43 -9.47 17.47 -11.52
CA PHE A 43 -10.57 16.69 -12.05
C PHE A 43 -11.94 17.23 -11.60
N HIS A 44 -12.12 17.49 -10.29
CA HIS A 44 -13.35 18.07 -9.77
C HIS A 44 -13.65 19.45 -10.39
N ARG A 45 -12.64 20.32 -10.53
CA ARG A 45 -12.78 21.62 -11.20
C ARG A 45 -13.18 21.46 -12.66
N GLY A 46 -12.52 20.55 -13.38
CA GLY A 46 -12.83 20.24 -14.78
C GLY A 46 -14.26 19.71 -14.95
N LEU A 47 -14.71 18.83 -14.05
CA LEU A 47 -16.06 18.29 -14.05
C LEU A 47 -17.12 19.38 -13.81
N LEU A 48 -16.88 20.26 -12.83
CA LEU A 48 -17.79 21.39 -12.53
C LEU A 48 -17.85 22.41 -13.67
N ALA A 49 -16.72 22.67 -14.34
CA ALA A 49 -16.67 23.55 -15.50
C ALA A 49 -17.38 22.95 -16.72
N ALA A 50 -17.20 21.65 -16.96
CA ALA A 50 -17.75 20.97 -18.13
C ALA A 50 -19.25 20.62 -17.99
N ALA A 51 -19.77 20.55 -16.77
CA ALA A 51 -21.16 20.17 -16.56
C ALA A 51 -21.77 20.79 -15.28
N PRO A 52 -22.27 22.04 -15.39
CA PRO A 52 -22.90 22.76 -14.28
C PRO A 52 -24.13 22.06 -13.67
N SER A 53 -24.69 21.06 -14.37
CA SER A 53 -25.88 20.30 -13.98
C SER A 53 -25.58 18.88 -13.45
N LEU A 54 -24.32 18.46 -13.35
CA LEU A 54 -24.00 17.15 -12.76
C LEU A 54 -24.15 17.20 -11.23
N GLY A 55 -25.20 16.57 -10.73
CA GLY A 55 -25.38 16.33 -9.31
C GLY A 55 -24.38 15.31 -8.74
N PRO A 56 -24.36 15.10 -7.41
CA PRO A 56 -23.39 14.28 -6.67
C PRO A 56 -23.26 12.80 -7.07
N ARG A 57 -24.03 12.31 -8.05
CA ARG A 57 -24.17 10.90 -8.43
C ARG A 57 -23.79 10.58 -9.89
N ALA A 58 -23.08 11.49 -10.56
CA ALA A 58 -22.59 11.25 -11.92
C ALA A 58 -21.59 10.07 -11.93
N THR A 59 -21.97 8.95 -12.55
CA THR A 59 -21.12 7.75 -12.66
C THR A 59 -20.35 7.76 -13.98
N CYS A 60 -19.04 7.51 -13.90
CA CYS A 60 -18.18 7.37 -15.07
C CYS A 60 -18.56 6.07 -15.82
N ARG A 61 -19.11 6.19 -17.04
CA ARG A 61 -19.43 5.04 -17.92
C ARG A 61 -18.22 4.55 -18.75
N GLY A 62 -17.02 5.05 -18.48
CA GLY A 62 -15.78 4.71 -19.19
C GLY A 62 -15.16 3.40 -18.70
N GLY A 63 -15.81 2.26 -18.95
CA GLY A 63 -15.38 0.93 -18.48
C GLY A 63 -14.04 0.40 -19.04
N SER A 64 -13.29 1.18 -19.83
CA SER A 64 -12.06 0.73 -20.48
C SER A 64 -10.90 1.73 -20.48
N ARG A 65 -11.05 2.92 -19.88
CA ARG A 65 -9.97 3.95 -19.83
C ARG A 65 -9.61 4.46 -18.43
N CYS A 66 -10.30 4.01 -17.39
CA CYS A 66 -9.91 4.27 -16.01
C CYS A 66 -9.06 3.13 -15.46
N THR A 67 -7.98 2.74 -16.15
CA THR A 67 -6.98 1.87 -15.53
C THR A 67 -6.17 2.73 -14.57
N PRO A 68 -6.14 2.42 -13.26
CA PRO A 68 -5.27 3.14 -12.35
C PRO A 68 -3.84 2.97 -12.85
N ARG A 69 -3.17 4.06 -13.20
CA ARG A 69 -1.73 4.04 -13.55
C ARG A 69 -0.87 3.37 -12.46
N ALA A 70 -1.38 3.34 -11.23
CA ALA A 70 -0.76 2.68 -10.08
C ALA A 70 -1.21 1.22 -9.84
N ARG A 71 -1.89 0.54 -10.78
CA ARG A 71 -2.46 -0.81 -10.54
C ARG A 71 -1.43 -1.84 -10.06
N GLN A 72 -0.20 -1.78 -10.58
CA GLN A 72 0.86 -2.69 -10.13
C GLN A 72 1.31 -2.40 -8.70
N VAL A 73 1.42 -1.12 -8.33
CA VAL A 73 1.78 -0.69 -6.97
C VAL A 73 0.69 -1.08 -5.96
N ILE A 74 -0.59 -0.91 -6.34
CA ILE A 74 -1.73 -1.36 -5.52
C ILE A 74 -1.69 -2.87 -5.32
N LYS A 75 -1.39 -3.64 -6.37
CA LYS A 75 -1.24 -5.09 -6.27
C LYS A 75 -0.09 -5.48 -5.32
N CYS A 76 1.07 -4.84 -5.45
CA CYS A 76 2.20 -5.10 -4.55
C CYS A 76 1.89 -4.75 -3.10
N ARG A 77 1.22 -3.61 -2.86
CA ARG A 77 0.72 -3.25 -1.53
C ARG A 77 -0.18 -4.37 -0.99
N ASN A 78 -1.17 -4.81 -1.75
CA ASN A 78 -2.08 -5.87 -1.30
C ASN A 78 -1.34 -7.19 -1.02
N GLU A 79 -0.32 -7.56 -1.80
CA GLU A 79 0.49 -8.75 -1.55
C GLU A 79 1.26 -8.65 -0.21
N ILE A 80 1.84 -7.49 0.11
CA ILE A 80 2.54 -7.24 1.38
C ILE A 80 1.56 -7.24 2.56
N MET A 81 0.43 -6.54 2.42
CA MET A 81 -0.57 -6.41 3.48
C MET A 81 -1.21 -7.76 3.83
N HIS A 82 -1.47 -8.60 2.83
CA HIS A 82 -2.06 -9.93 3.02
C HIS A 82 -1.02 -11.04 3.27
N SER A 83 0.27 -10.72 3.33
CA SER A 83 1.27 -11.67 3.85
C SER A 83 1.01 -11.88 5.34
N SER A 84 0.54 -13.07 5.73
CA SER A 84 0.24 -13.43 7.11
C SER A 84 1.50 -13.50 7.96
N GLU A 85 2.62 -13.90 7.37
CA GLU A 85 3.90 -14.12 8.06
C GLU A 85 4.81 -12.88 8.07
N MET A 86 4.39 -11.77 7.45
CA MET A 86 5.23 -10.55 7.31
C MET A 86 6.57 -10.85 6.63
N LYS A 87 6.50 -11.73 5.63
CA LYS A 87 7.65 -12.25 4.88
C LYS A 87 7.34 -12.24 3.39
N VAL A 88 8.36 -11.95 2.59
CA VAL A 88 8.34 -12.09 1.13
C VAL A 88 9.67 -12.61 0.62
N SER A 89 9.63 -13.44 -0.42
CA SER A 89 10.83 -14.06 -0.98
C SER A 89 11.73 -13.04 -1.70
N SER A 90 13.01 -13.35 -1.84
CA SER A 90 13.96 -12.51 -2.58
C SER A 90 13.66 -12.45 -4.07
N THR A 91 13.04 -13.50 -4.64
CA THR A 91 12.55 -13.47 -6.03
C THR A 91 11.41 -12.48 -6.18
N TRP A 92 10.46 -12.49 -5.25
CA TRP A 92 9.36 -11.52 -5.23
C TRP A 92 9.88 -10.08 -5.08
N LEU A 93 10.87 -9.84 -4.21
CA LEU A 93 11.45 -8.51 -4.03
C LEU A 93 12.12 -7.99 -5.32
N ARG A 94 12.76 -8.87 -6.09
CA ARG A 94 13.35 -8.51 -7.39
C ARG A 94 12.28 -8.10 -8.40
N ASP A 95 11.20 -8.86 -8.48
CA ASP A 95 10.07 -8.52 -9.35
C ASP A 95 9.39 -7.22 -8.92
N PHE A 96 9.29 -7.00 -7.60
CA PHE A 96 8.81 -5.75 -7.02
C PHE A 96 9.68 -4.57 -7.43
N GLN A 97 11.00 -4.69 -7.33
CA GLN A 97 11.94 -3.64 -7.74
C GLN A 97 11.75 -3.23 -9.20
N VAL A 98 11.62 -4.20 -10.11
CA VAL A 98 11.35 -3.91 -11.54
C VAL A 98 10.02 -3.16 -11.72
N LYS A 99 8.96 -3.55 -11.00
CA LYS A 99 7.66 -2.86 -11.05
C LYS A 99 7.76 -1.43 -10.52
N ILE A 100 8.52 -1.20 -9.45
CA ILE A 100 8.75 0.14 -8.90
C ILE A 100 9.57 1.00 -9.87
N GLN A 101 10.62 0.46 -10.48
CA GLN A 101 11.42 1.17 -11.49
C GLN A 101 10.56 1.61 -12.68
N ASN A 102 9.73 0.71 -13.21
CA ASN A 102 8.80 1.03 -14.29
C ASN A 102 7.83 2.14 -13.85
N PHE A 103 7.25 2.04 -12.66
CA PHE A 103 6.38 3.07 -12.10
C PHE A 103 7.09 4.43 -11.99
N LEU A 104 8.28 4.49 -11.40
CA LEU A 104 9.06 5.71 -11.26
C LEU A 104 9.36 6.35 -12.63
N SER A 105 9.64 5.53 -13.64
CA SER A 105 9.89 5.99 -15.01
C SER A 105 8.66 6.63 -15.68
N GLU A 106 7.46 6.11 -15.40
CA GLU A 106 6.18 6.67 -15.89
C GLU A 106 5.87 8.02 -15.25
N PHE A 107 6.27 8.22 -14.00
CA PHE A 107 5.98 9.40 -13.19
C PHE A 107 7.15 10.39 -13.08
N LYS A 108 8.14 10.29 -13.97
CA LYS A 108 9.32 11.18 -14.02
C LYS A 108 9.03 12.68 -14.17
N ASN A 109 7.79 13.05 -14.48
CA ASN A 109 7.35 14.45 -14.57
C ASN A 109 6.89 15.02 -13.21
N ILE A 110 6.77 14.20 -12.17
CA ILE A 110 6.40 14.63 -10.82
C ILE A 110 7.68 15.01 -10.05
N PRO A 111 7.84 16.27 -9.61
CA PRO A 111 9.05 16.72 -8.91
C PRO A 111 9.37 15.91 -7.64
N GLU A 112 8.36 15.57 -6.85
CA GLU A 112 8.50 14.78 -5.63
C GLU A 112 9.04 13.37 -5.92
N ILE A 113 8.60 12.74 -7.02
CA ILE A 113 9.09 11.44 -7.48
C ILE A 113 10.54 11.54 -7.93
N VAL A 114 10.89 12.58 -8.70
CA VAL A 114 12.26 12.80 -9.15
C VAL A 114 13.21 13.01 -7.97
N ALA A 115 12.79 13.80 -6.97
CA ALA A 115 13.57 14.05 -5.76
C ALA A 115 13.80 12.77 -4.93
N ALA A 116 12.82 11.86 -4.89
CA ALA A 116 12.90 10.62 -4.12
C ALA A 116 13.55 9.45 -4.87
N HIS A 117 13.72 9.54 -6.20
CA HIS A 117 14.12 8.42 -7.05
C HIS A 117 15.39 7.71 -6.57
N SER A 118 16.49 8.44 -6.38
CA SER A 118 17.77 7.86 -5.95
C SER A 118 17.68 7.21 -4.57
N ARG A 119 16.88 7.79 -3.66
CA ARG A 119 16.66 7.24 -2.32
C ARG A 119 15.87 5.92 -2.38
N LEU A 120 14.87 5.83 -3.25
CA LEU A 120 14.08 4.62 -3.46
C LEU A 120 14.92 3.49 -4.09
N GLU A 121 15.75 3.82 -5.08
CA GLU A 121 16.69 2.86 -5.68
C GLU A 121 17.71 2.35 -4.65
N GLN A 122 18.30 3.27 -3.87
CA GLN A 122 19.24 2.89 -2.81
C GLN A 122 18.58 1.98 -1.78
N LEU A 123 17.35 2.28 -1.38
CA LEU A 123 16.59 1.47 -0.42
C LEU A 123 16.41 0.02 -0.90
N LEU A 124 16.02 -0.17 -2.16
CA LEU A 124 15.75 -1.51 -2.72
C LEU A 124 17.01 -2.32 -3.00
N THR A 125 18.14 -1.64 -3.21
CA THR A 125 19.44 -2.28 -3.51
C THR A 125 20.32 -2.50 -2.28
N SER A 126 20.04 -1.84 -1.16
CA SER A 126 20.79 -1.96 0.10
C SER A 126 20.56 -3.32 0.78
N ASP A 127 21.56 -3.86 1.48
CA ASP A 127 21.49 -5.17 2.15
C ASP A 127 20.62 -5.17 3.43
N TRP A 128 20.53 -4.03 4.13
CA TRP A 128 19.79 -3.87 5.40
C TRP A 128 20.16 -4.93 6.45
N ALA A 129 21.40 -5.42 6.46
CA ALA A 129 21.88 -6.17 7.62
C ALA A 129 21.70 -5.30 8.88
N VAL A 130 21.32 -5.91 10.00
CA VAL A 130 21.16 -5.20 11.28
C VAL A 130 22.09 -5.82 12.29
N TYR A 131 22.99 -5.00 12.83
CA TYR A 131 23.81 -5.38 13.97
C TYR A 131 23.00 -5.19 15.26
N VAL A 132 22.86 -6.26 16.04
CA VAL A 132 22.29 -6.20 17.39
C VAL A 132 23.46 -6.43 18.36
N PRO A 133 23.89 -5.40 19.10
CA PRO A 133 24.95 -5.57 20.09
C PRO A 133 24.54 -6.63 21.11
N VAL A 134 25.45 -7.57 21.39
CA VAL A 134 25.36 -8.40 22.60
C VAL A 134 25.79 -7.50 23.76
N GLU A 135 25.13 -7.61 24.92
CA GLU A 135 25.15 -6.66 26.05
C GLU A 135 26.54 -6.28 26.63
N ASP A 136 27.66 -6.81 26.10
CA ASP A 136 29.04 -6.53 26.56
C ASP A 136 29.92 -5.92 25.44
N GLN A 137 29.50 -4.81 24.82
CA GLN A 137 30.35 -4.09 23.86
C GLN A 137 31.13 -2.96 24.57
N PRO A 138 32.48 -2.97 24.56
CA PRO A 138 33.26 -1.93 25.23
C PRO A 138 33.05 -0.56 24.59
N ASP A 139 32.84 0.44 25.44
CA ASP A 139 32.55 1.84 25.15
C ASP A 139 33.70 2.49 24.32
N GLY A 140 33.76 2.25 23.02
CA GLY A 140 34.82 2.87 22.21
C GLY A 140 35.02 2.41 20.76
N CYS A 141 34.17 1.55 20.19
CA CYS A 141 34.29 1.18 18.78
C CYS A 141 33.23 1.90 17.94
N GLU A 142 33.60 3.02 17.32
CA GLU A 142 32.84 3.62 16.22
C GLU A 142 33.00 2.72 14.97
N CYS A 143 32.27 1.61 14.92
CA CYS A 143 32.15 0.80 13.71
C CYS A 143 31.32 1.60 12.70
N ASP A 144 31.87 1.90 11.51
CA ASP A 144 31.28 2.69 10.43
C ASP A 144 29.76 2.48 10.27
N THR A 145 28.97 3.26 11.02
CA THR A 145 27.51 3.14 11.19
C THR A 145 26.73 3.51 9.92
N GLN A 146 27.43 3.86 8.84
CA GLN A 146 26.84 4.44 7.64
C GLN A 146 26.14 3.41 6.73
N THR A 147 26.37 2.10 6.95
CA THR A 147 25.83 1.03 6.08
C THR A 147 24.71 0.18 6.72
N TYR A 148 24.57 0.21 8.05
CA TYR A 148 23.63 -0.63 8.80
C TYR A 148 22.43 0.20 9.29
N LEU A 149 21.21 -0.32 9.11
CA LEU A 149 20.04 0.28 9.75
C LEU A 149 19.96 -0.15 11.21
N SER A 150 19.59 0.78 12.09
CA SER A 150 19.39 0.45 13.49
C SER A 150 18.11 -0.35 13.70
N ALA A 151 18.07 -1.15 14.77
CA ALA A 151 16.86 -1.88 15.16
C ALA A 151 15.65 -0.94 15.38
N ASN A 152 15.90 0.29 15.85
CA ASN A 152 14.86 1.29 16.08
C ASN A 152 14.23 1.76 14.76
N GLN A 153 15.04 1.99 13.72
CA GLN A 153 14.54 2.38 12.40
C GLN A 153 13.66 1.28 11.79
N VAL A 154 14.06 0.01 11.93
CA VAL A 154 13.24 -1.12 11.47
C VAL A 154 11.92 -1.20 12.24
N ASN A 155 11.95 -0.96 13.55
CA ASN A 155 10.76 -0.96 14.40
C ASN A 155 9.77 0.16 14.01
N GLU A 156 10.26 1.37 13.78
CA GLU A 156 9.42 2.50 13.34
C GLU A 156 8.69 2.19 12.03
N ILE A 157 9.41 1.60 11.05
CA ILE A 157 8.83 1.18 9.78
C ILE A 157 7.81 0.07 10.00
N GLU A 158 8.15 -0.95 10.78
CA GLU A 158 7.26 -2.06 11.10
C GLU A 158 5.96 -1.58 11.73
N MET A 159 6.04 -0.65 12.69
CA MET A 159 4.88 -0.09 13.36
C MET A 159 3.96 0.67 12.38
N GLU A 160 4.51 1.45 11.45
CA GLU A 160 3.73 2.12 10.39
C GLU A 160 3.01 1.09 9.50
N LEU A 161 3.70 0.03 9.08
CA LEU A 161 3.11 -1.04 8.26
C LEU A 161 2.01 -1.80 8.99
N LEU A 162 2.22 -2.12 10.26
CA LEU A 162 1.21 -2.78 11.10
C LEU A 162 -0.02 -1.91 11.29
N LYS A 163 0.17 -0.59 11.46
CA LYS A 163 -0.93 0.37 11.57
C LYS A 163 -1.76 0.43 10.28
N GLU A 164 -1.12 0.47 9.11
CA GLU A 164 -1.84 0.39 7.82
C GLU A 164 -2.62 -0.92 7.68
N LYS A 165 -2.04 -2.03 8.13
CA LYS A 165 -2.65 -3.37 8.04
C LYS A 165 -3.87 -3.48 8.93
N LEU A 166 -3.75 -2.96 10.15
CA LEU A 166 -4.85 -2.91 11.09
C LEU A 166 -6.00 -2.05 10.55
N GLN A 167 -5.70 -0.90 9.96
CA GLN A 167 -6.72 -0.02 9.36
C GLN A 167 -7.47 -0.71 8.22
N GLU A 168 -6.79 -1.49 7.38
CA GLU A 168 -7.44 -2.27 6.32
C GLU A 168 -8.36 -3.36 6.88
N LEU A 169 -7.95 -4.04 7.95
CA LEU A 169 -8.80 -5.03 8.62
C LEU A 169 -10.07 -4.39 9.20
N TYR A 170 -9.96 -3.19 9.79
CA TYR A 170 -11.13 -2.44 10.26
C TYR A 170 -12.08 -2.08 9.12
N LEU A 171 -11.56 -1.57 7.99
CA LEU A 171 -12.37 -1.24 6.81
C LEU A 171 -13.07 -2.49 6.24
N GLN A 172 -12.36 -3.62 6.16
CA GLN A 172 -12.95 -4.89 5.71
C GLN A 172 -14.04 -5.41 6.66
N ALA A 173 -13.89 -5.16 7.97
CA ALA A 173 -14.89 -5.51 8.97
C ALA A 173 -16.14 -4.63 8.84
N GLU A 174 -15.98 -3.31 8.64
CA GLU A 174 -17.10 -2.38 8.39
C GLU A 174 -17.86 -2.72 7.10
N GLU A 175 -17.17 -3.12 6.03
CA GLU A 175 -17.82 -3.56 4.78
C GLU A 175 -18.61 -4.88 4.95
N GLN A 176 -18.20 -5.73 5.89
CA GLN A 176 -18.88 -7.00 6.20
C GLN A 176 -19.99 -6.84 7.25
N ASP A 177 -19.95 -5.79 8.07
CA ASP A 177 -20.98 -5.43 9.06
C ASP A 177 -22.20 -4.71 8.43
N VAL A 178 -22.32 -4.73 7.09
CA VAL A 178 -23.59 -4.42 6.41
C VAL A 178 -24.65 -5.35 6.98
N SER A 179 -25.57 -4.76 7.75
CA SER A 179 -26.48 -5.50 8.61
C SER A 179 -27.26 -6.57 7.81
N PRO A 180 -27.63 -7.71 8.41
CA PRO A 180 -28.47 -8.71 7.78
C PRO A 180 -29.79 -8.14 7.24
N GLU A 181 -30.23 -6.99 7.76
CA GLU A 181 -31.45 -6.28 7.36
C GLU A 181 -31.34 -5.67 5.95
N GLU A 182 -30.19 -5.08 5.58
CA GLU A 182 -29.98 -4.51 4.24
C GLU A 182 -29.88 -5.59 3.14
N VAL A 183 -29.41 -6.79 3.50
CA VAL A 183 -29.39 -7.96 2.59
C VAL A 183 -30.79 -8.53 2.41
N ASN A 184 -31.60 -8.55 3.47
CA ASN A 184 -32.98 -9.05 3.43
C ASN A 184 -33.93 -8.09 2.67
N GLU A 185 -33.69 -6.78 2.76
CA GLU A 185 -34.48 -5.77 2.05
C GLU A 185 -34.22 -5.82 0.54
N LYS A 186 -32.96 -5.96 0.11
CA LYS A 186 -32.61 -6.20 -1.30
C LYS A 186 -33.16 -7.52 -1.84
N HIS A 187 -33.19 -8.57 -1.01
CA HIS A 187 -33.76 -9.86 -1.39
C HIS A 187 -35.30 -9.80 -1.52
N ARG A 188 -35.97 -9.03 -0.66
CA ARG A 188 -37.40 -8.72 -0.79
C ARG A 188 -37.72 -7.97 -2.08
N ASP A 189 -36.94 -6.95 -2.43
CA ASP A 189 -37.17 -6.14 -3.62
C ASP A 189 -36.98 -6.92 -4.93
N LEU A 190 -36.03 -7.86 -4.96
CA LEU A 190 -35.84 -8.79 -6.07
C LEU A 190 -37.04 -9.75 -6.21
N CYS A 191 -37.50 -10.35 -5.10
CA CYS A 191 -38.68 -11.24 -5.13
C CYS A 191 -39.98 -10.52 -5.53
N VAL A 192 -40.20 -9.27 -5.08
CA VAL A 192 -41.39 -8.48 -5.43
C VAL A 192 -41.37 -8.08 -6.92
N SER A 193 -40.18 -7.80 -7.46
CA SER A 193 -39.98 -7.47 -8.87
C SER A 193 -40.25 -8.66 -9.80
N GLU A 194 -39.83 -9.87 -9.43
CA GLU A 194 -40.08 -11.09 -10.21
C GLU A 194 -41.56 -11.50 -10.18
N GLN A 195 -42.23 -11.42 -9.03
CA GLN A 195 -43.66 -11.74 -8.92
C GLN A 195 -44.56 -10.75 -9.70
N SER A 196 -44.14 -9.49 -9.78
CA SER A 196 -44.85 -8.45 -10.56
C SER A 196 -44.70 -8.62 -12.07
N GLN A 197 -43.58 -9.18 -12.55
CA GLN A 197 -43.39 -9.51 -13.96
C GLN A 197 -44.18 -10.75 -14.40
N VAL A 198 -44.29 -11.76 -13.53
CA VAL A 198 -45.08 -12.98 -13.81
C VAL A 198 -46.58 -12.68 -13.93
N ARG A 199 -47.11 -11.78 -13.11
CA ARG A 199 -48.54 -11.37 -13.17
C ARG A 199 -48.92 -10.51 -14.38
N ARG A 200 -47.96 -9.89 -15.07
CA ARG A 200 -48.22 -9.07 -16.28
C ARG A 200 -48.14 -9.87 -17.59
N ARG A 201 -47.74 -11.14 -17.54
CA ARG A 201 -47.59 -12.04 -18.69
C ARG A 201 -48.64 -13.16 -18.75
N GLY A 202 -49.59 -13.18 -17.83
CA GLY A 202 -50.74 -14.10 -17.80
C GLY A 202 -52.00 -13.43 -18.31
#